data_AF-A0A485KIC5-F1
#
_entry.id   AF-A0A485KIC5-F1
#
_cell.length_a   1.000
_cell.length_b   1.000
_cell.length_c   1.000
_cell.angle_alpha   90.00
_cell.angle_beta   90.00
_cell.angle_gamma   90.00
#
_symmetry.space_group_name_H-M   'P 1'
#
loop_
_entity.id
_entity.type
_entity.pdbx_description
1 polymer ?
#
loop_
_entity_poly.entity_id
_entity_poly.type
_entity_poly.pdbx_seq_one_letter_code
_entity_poly.pdbx_strand_id
1 'polypeptide(L)'
;MAALEGQLQAVFRQREGEREALRSEQEARIKAEERVRQMAAHQQEQALQGNRERVAACGNPMKQEFQSRPTAAPASNPTVYAQPPSMLLSGFAAPKAPRYNGFTLEARKVFAKQYAEYCSECGQAATALGARIGIRPIGTCVEAKAKAFAAMMHMGKDAAEVSNAEWTAYFQYALNYHGPDFGDLEAKIKSQVVMSEKELDADRCYDKWVYDYWSFVTLQRKLWNEYMLEPLIYN
;
A
#
# COMPACT_ATOMS: atom_id res chain seq x y z
N MET A 1 21.34 17.26 58.63
CA MET A 1 22.10 16.69 57.50
C MET A 1 21.67 15.23 57.25
N ALA A 2 21.93 14.29 58.17
CA ALA A 2 21.57 12.86 57.97
C ALA A 2 20.07 12.56 57.70
N ALA A 3 19.14 13.32 58.29
CA ALA A 3 17.70 13.12 58.08
C ALA A 3 17.23 13.48 56.65
N LEU A 4 17.90 14.45 56.00
CA LEU A 4 17.55 14.89 54.65
C LEU A 4 18.05 13.88 53.59
N GLU A 5 19.22 13.29 53.81
CA GLU A 5 19.80 12.25 52.94
C GLU A 5 18.97 10.96 52.97
N GLY A 6 18.46 10.58 54.14
CA GLY A 6 17.56 9.43 54.28
C GLY A 6 16.24 9.61 53.52
N GLN A 7 15.67 10.83 53.52
CA GLN A 7 14.46 11.14 52.77
C GLN A 7 14.69 11.11 51.26
N LEU A 8 15.83 11.64 50.78
CA LEU A 8 16.17 11.63 49.37
C LEU A 8 16.34 10.19 48.84
N GLN A 9 17.05 9.34 49.58
CA GLN A 9 17.24 7.92 49.22
C GLN A 9 15.93 7.13 49.20
N ALA A 10 14.98 7.45 50.07
CA ALA A 10 13.66 6.84 50.06
C ALA A 10 12.87 7.21 48.79
N VAL A 11 12.90 8.48 48.39
CA VAL A 11 12.25 8.96 47.16
C VAL A 11 12.86 8.34 45.90
N PHE A 12 14.18 8.20 45.85
CA PHE A 12 14.85 7.54 44.73
C PHE A 12 14.44 6.07 44.62
N ARG A 13 14.45 5.31 45.73
CA ARG A 13 14.00 3.91 45.72
C ARG A 13 12.53 3.77 45.32
N GLN A 14 11.67 4.68 45.77
CA GLN A 14 10.27 4.69 45.39
C GLN A 14 10.10 4.93 43.88
N ARG A 15 10.81 5.91 43.32
CA ARG A 15 10.77 6.18 41.88
C ARG A 15 11.38 5.09 41.02
N GLU A 16 12.39 4.38 41.49
CA GLU A 16 12.92 3.20 40.80
C GLU A 16 11.89 2.06 40.81
N GLY A 17 11.26 1.78 41.95
CA GLY A 17 10.21 0.76 42.04
C GLY A 17 8.99 1.05 41.15
N GLU A 18 8.58 2.32 41.05
CA GLU A 18 7.50 2.74 40.13
C GLU A 18 7.89 2.54 38.64
N ARG A 19 9.16 2.78 38.29
CA ARG A 19 9.68 2.56 36.94
C ARG A 19 9.78 1.08 36.59
N GLU A 20 10.20 0.24 37.53
CA GLU A 20 10.23 -1.21 37.36
C GLU A 20 8.81 -1.79 37.22
N ALA A 21 7.85 -1.29 37.99
CA ALA A 21 6.44 -1.69 37.88
C ALA A 21 5.84 -1.32 36.52
N LEU A 22 6.11 -0.10 36.03
CA LEU A 22 5.67 0.35 34.70
C LEU A 22 6.29 -0.50 33.58
N ARG A 23 7.57 -0.84 33.69
CA ARG A 23 8.25 -1.73 32.72
C ARG A 23 7.62 -3.12 32.73
N SER A 24 7.38 -3.69 33.91
CA SER A 24 6.71 -5.00 34.05
C SER A 24 5.29 -4.99 33.49
N GLU A 25 4.52 -3.91 33.66
CA GLU A 25 3.18 -3.78 33.09
C GLU A 25 3.24 -3.69 31.56
N GLN A 26 4.18 -2.90 31.01
CA GLN A 26 4.34 -2.75 29.57
C GLN A 26 4.76 -4.07 28.91
N GLU A 27 5.67 -4.83 29.52
CA GLU A 27 6.04 -6.18 29.07
C GLU A 27 4.86 -7.15 29.13
N ALA A 28 4.03 -7.08 30.17
CA ALA A 28 2.83 -7.91 30.29
C ALA A 28 1.80 -7.57 29.20
N ARG A 29 1.63 -6.28 28.88
CA ARG A 29 0.76 -5.81 27.78
C ARG A 29 1.25 -6.31 26.42
N ILE A 30 2.54 -6.19 26.13
CA ILE A 30 3.14 -6.69 24.87
C ILE A 30 2.92 -8.21 24.75
N LYS A 31 3.20 -8.96 25.83
CA LYS A 31 2.95 -10.43 25.85
C LYS A 31 1.48 -10.78 25.70
N ALA A 32 0.55 -9.95 26.18
CA ALA A 32 -0.88 -10.18 26.02
C ALA A 32 -1.32 -9.91 24.58
N GLU A 33 -0.88 -8.81 23.98
CA GLU A 33 -1.14 -8.49 22.56
C GLU A 33 -0.58 -9.55 21.62
N GLU A 34 0.61 -10.08 21.90
CA GLU A 34 1.20 -11.16 21.12
C GLU A 34 0.39 -12.45 21.21
N ARG A 35 -0.12 -12.81 22.39
CA ARG A 35 -1.04 -13.95 22.55
C ARG A 35 -2.34 -13.76 21.76
N VAL A 36 -2.88 -12.54 21.74
CA VAL A 36 -4.07 -12.22 20.93
C VAL A 36 -3.77 -12.37 19.44
N ARG A 37 -2.61 -11.90 18.97
CA ARG A 37 -2.19 -12.07 17.57
C ARG A 37 -2.01 -13.53 17.20
N GLN A 38 -1.40 -14.34 18.07
CA GLN A 38 -1.23 -15.78 17.85
C GLN A 38 -2.59 -16.49 17.80
N MET A 39 -3.52 -16.13 18.68
CA MET A 39 -4.88 -16.69 18.68
C MET A 39 -5.65 -16.32 17.40
N ALA A 40 -5.54 -15.07 16.94
CA ALA A 40 -6.15 -14.62 15.69
C ALA A 40 -5.56 -15.34 14.47
N ALA A 41 -4.24 -15.55 14.44
CA ALA A 41 -3.58 -16.31 13.38
C ALA A 41 -4.05 -17.79 13.38
N HIS A 42 -4.13 -18.42 14.55
CA HIS A 42 -4.62 -19.80 14.66
C HIS A 42 -6.09 -19.92 14.24
N GLN A 43 -6.94 -18.95 14.60
CA GLN A 43 -8.34 -18.92 14.18
C GLN A 43 -8.48 -18.73 12.66
N GLN A 44 -7.64 -17.90 12.05
CA GLN A 44 -7.60 -17.73 10.60
C GLN A 44 -7.19 -19.02 9.89
N GLU A 45 -6.21 -19.74 10.43
CA GLU A 45 -5.77 -21.03 9.89
C GLU A 45 -6.85 -22.11 10.00
N GLN A 46 -7.55 -22.18 11.14
CA GLN A 46 -8.72 -23.06 11.30
C GLN A 46 -9.85 -22.72 10.32
N ALA A 47 -10.11 -21.43 10.07
CA ALA A 47 -11.12 -21.00 9.09
C ALA A 47 -10.74 -21.40 7.65
N LEU A 48 -9.46 -21.28 7.29
CA LEU A 48 -8.94 -21.72 5.99
C LEU A 48 -9.01 -23.25 5.85
N GLN A 49 -8.68 -23.99 6.90
CA GLN A 49 -8.76 -25.45 6.93
C GLN A 49 -10.22 -25.93 6.81
N GLY A 50 -11.14 -25.34 7.57
CA GLY A 50 -12.57 -25.65 7.46
C GLY A 50 -13.14 -25.29 6.08
N ASN A 51 -12.69 -24.20 5.47
CA ASN A 51 -13.06 -23.87 4.09
C ASN A 51 -12.50 -24.89 3.08
N ARG A 52 -11.26 -25.37 3.28
CA ARG A 52 -10.64 -26.42 2.46
C ARG A 52 -11.38 -27.75 2.54
N GLU A 53 -11.84 -28.14 3.73
CA GLU A 53 -12.64 -29.34 3.96
C GLU A 53 -14.03 -29.24 3.32
N ARG A 54 -14.65 -28.05 3.36
CA ARG A 54 -15.93 -27.79 2.66
C ARG A 54 -15.80 -27.85 1.14
N VAL A 55 -14.70 -27.34 0.59
CA VAL A 55 -14.41 -27.45 -0.86
C VAL A 55 -14.09 -28.90 -1.25
N ALA A 56 -13.45 -29.68 -0.38
CA ALA A 56 -13.20 -31.11 -0.60
C ALA A 56 -14.48 -31.97 -0.50
N ALA A 57 -15.45 -31.58 0.34
CA ALA A 57 -16.74 -32.26 0.46
C ALA A 57 -17.70 -32.00 -0.72
N CYS A 58 -17.47 -30.93 -1.51
CA CYS A 58 -18.13 -30.71 -2.79
C CYS A 58 -17.35 -31.37 -3.95
N GLY A 59 -17.17 -32.68 -3.87
CA GLY A 59 -16.80 -33.50 -5.03
C GLY A 59 -18.00 -33.66 -5.98
N ASN A 60 -17.78 -33.36 -7.26
CA ASN A 60 -18.72 -33.40 -8.40
C ASN A 60 -19.84 -34.46 -8.34
N PRO A 61 -21.03 -34.10 -8.86
CA PRO A 61 -21.76 -34.99 -9.76
C PRO A 61 -21.84 -34.34 -11.15
N MET A 62 -21.11 -34.90 -12.11
CA MET A 62 -21.33 -34.63 -13.53
C MET A 62 -21.83 -35.91 -14.21
N LYS A 63 -22.93 -35.74 -14.95
CA LYS A 63 -23.56 -36.59 -16.00
C LYS A 63 -24.77 -37.43 -15.58
N GLN A 64 -25.96 -36.98 -16.00
CA GLN A 64 -26.89 -37.71 -16.91
C GLN A 64 -28.03 -36.74 -17.31
N GLU A 65 -28.04 -36.11 -18.48
CA GLU A 65 -28.56 -36.56 -19.79
C GLU A 65 -30.10 -36.48 -19.96
N PHE A 66 -30.49 -35.60 -20.92
CA PHE A 66 -31.69 -35.63 -21.78
C PHE A 66 -33.08 -35.32 -21.18
N GLN A 67 -33.70 -34.21 -21.63
CA GLN A 67 -34.88 -34.23 -22.54
C GLN A 67 -35.45 -32.82 -22.82
N SER A 68 -35.81 -32.63 -24.08
CA SER A 68 -36.30 -31.43 -24.77
C SER A 68 -37.75 -31.06 -24.44
N ARG A 69 -38.09 -29.76 -24.36
CA ARG A 69 -39.29 -29.17 -25.04
C ARG A 69 -39.34 -27.62 -24.93
N PRO A 70 -39.74 -26.89 -25.99
CA PRO A 70 -39.83 -25.43 -25.98
C PRO A 70 -41.22 -24.93 -25.55
N THR A 71 -41.29 -23.74 -24.93
CA THR A 71 -42.53 -22.96 -24.80
C THR A 71 -42.21 -21.47 -24.86
N ALA A 72 -43.06 -20.73 -25.58
CA ALA A 72 -42.81 -19.39 -26.09
C ALA A 72 -43.37 -18.24 -25.21
N ALA A 73 -42.71 -17.08 -25.32
CA ALA A 73 -43.19 -15.67 -25.27
C ALA A 73 -43.57 -15.02 -23.91
N PRO A 74 -43.58 -13.66 -23.78
CA PRO A 74 -42.71 -12.64 -24.39
C PRO A 74 -42.16 -11.54 -23.42
N ALA A 75 -41.09 -10.87 -23.88
CA ALA A 75 -40.64 -9.47 -23.69
C ALA A 75 -40.86 -8.68 -22.36
N SER A 76 -39.74 -8.24 -21.76
CA SER A 76 -39.48 -6.81 -21.46
C SER A 76 -37.99 -6.59 -21.09
N ASN A 77 -37.29 -5.76 -21.88
CA ASN A 77 -35.92 -5.29 -21.61
C ASN A 77 -35.96 -4.03 -20.71
N PRO A 78 -34.89 -3.74 -19.96
CA PRO A 78 -33.95 -2.77 -20.49
C PRO A 78 -32.47 -3.20 -20.36
N THR A 79 -31.79 -3.10 -21.50
CA THR A 79 -30.36 -2.89 -21.76
C THR A 79 -29.42 -2.86 -20.55
N VAL A 80 -28.77 -3.99 -20.28
CA VAL A 80 -27.48 -4.07 -19.60
C VAL A 80 -26.48 -4.59 -20.61
N TYR A 81 -25.35 -3.90 -20.77
CA TYR A 81 -24.29 -4.13 -21.76
C TYR A 81 -23.77 -5.59 -21.75
N ALA A 82 -24.47 -6.48 -22.45
CA ALA A 82 -23.94 -7.76 -22.87
C ALA A 82 -22.94 -7.47 -24.01
N GLN A 83 -21.66 -7.60 -23.71
CA GLN A 83 -20.61 -7.51 -24.70
C GLN A 83 -20.84 -8.56 -25.80
N PRO A 84 -20.74 -8.23 -27.09
CA PRO A 84 -20.50 -9.26 -28.09
C PRO A 84 -19.07 -9.78 -27.87
N PRO A 85 -18.84 -11.11 -27.83
CA PRO A 85 -17.49 -11.64 -27.92
C PRO A 85 -16.91 -11.15 -29.25
N SER A 86 -15.93 -10.25 -29.17
CA SER A 86 -15.18 -9.80 -30.33
C SER A 86 -14.32 -11.00 -30.75
N MET A 87 -14.89 -11.89 -31.57
CA MET A 87 -14.15 -12.98 -32.18
C MET A 87 -13.17 -12.36 -33.17
N LEU A 88 -11.98 -12.01 -32.67
CA LEU A 88 -10.80 -11.86 -33.52
C LEU A 88 -10.62 -13.19 -34.26
N LEU A 89 -10.20 -13.08 -35.52
CA LEU A 89 -9.85 -14.16 -36.42
C LEU A 89 -9.25 -15.34 -35.64
N SER A 90 -9.91 -16.50 -35.71
CA SER A 90 -9.64 -17.74 -34.95
C SER A 90 -8.15 -17.95 -34.65
N GLY A 91 -7.72 -17.58 -33.44
CA GLY A 91 -6.37 -17.83 -32.92
C GLY A 91 -5.71 -16.67 -32.16
N PHE A 92 -6.16 -15.42 -32.33
CA PHE A 92 -5.59 -14.27 -31.61
C PHE A 92 -6.42 -13.90 -30.37
N ALA A 93 -5.85 -14.07 -29.18
CA ALA A 93 -6.41 -13.51 -27.95
C ALA A 93 -5.99 -12.03 -27.84
N ALA A 94 -6.95 -11.13 -27.59
CA ALA A 94 -6.63 -9.72 -27.34
C ALA A 94 -5.78 -9.59 -26.07
N PRO A 95 -4.72 -8.75 -26.06
CA PRO A 95 -3.92 -8.49 -24.87
C PRO A 95 -4.80 -8.10 -23.68
N LYS A 96 -4.45 -8.61 -22.49
CA LYS A 96 -5.24 -8.37 -21.28
C LYS A 96 -4.76 -7.10 -20.58
N ALA A 97 -5.66 -6.14 -20.41
CA ALA A 97 -5.33 -4.91 -19.68
C ALA A 97 -4.93 -5.19 -18.21
N PRO A 98 -3.84 -4.57 -17.72
CA PRO A 98 -3.41 -4.72 -16.33
C PRO A 98 -4.39 -4.04 -15.36
N ARG A 99 -4.29 -4.38 -14.08
CA ARG A 99 -5.09 -3.75 -13.01
C ARG A 99 -4.18 -3.19 -11.93
N TYR A 100 -4.40 -1.93 -11.56
CA TYR A 100 -3.70 -1.27 -10.46
C TYR A 100 -4.53 -1.29 -9.18
N ASN A 101 -3.95 -1.80 -8.10
CA ASN A 101 -4.54 -1.79 -6.75
C ASN A 101 -3.52 -1.38 -5.67
N GLY A 102 -2.37 -0.84 -6.08
CA GLY A 102 -1.27 -0.49 -5.19
C GLY A 102 -1.44 0.86 -4.50
N PHE A 103 -0.68 1.04 -3.41
CA PHE A 103 -0.58 2.30 -2.66
C PHE A 103 0.86 2.79 -2.52
N THR A 104 1.84 2.05 -3.06
CA THR A 104 3.27 2.36 -2.97
C THR A 104 3.77 2.92 -4.30
N LEU A 105 4.85 3.69 -4.26
CA LEU A 105 5.56 4.14 -5.46
C LEU A 105 6.02 2.95 -6.32
N GLU A 106 6.52 1.89 -5.69
CA GLU A 106 6.99 0.71 -6.42
C GLU A 106 5.85 0.00 -7.16
N ALA A 107 4.69 -0.17 -6.52
CA ALA A 107 3.52 -0.71 -7.20
C ALA A 107 3.08 0.19 -8.38
N ARG A 108 3.22 1.51 -8.22
CA ARG A 108 2.95 2.49 -9.29
C ARG A 108 3.91 2.32 -10.47
N LYS A 109 5.22 2.14 -10.20
CA LYS A 109 6.26 1.86 -11.20
C LYS A 109 5.99 0.56 -11.95
N VAL A 110 5.71 -0.51 -11.23
CA VAL A 110 5.39 -1.83 -11.82
C VAL A 110 4.19 -1.72 -12.74
N PHE A 111 3.10 -1.09 -12.28
CA PHE A 111 1.91 -0.92 -13.12
C PHE A 111 2.18 -0.05 -14.35
N ALA A 112 2.94 1.04 -14.22
CA ALA A 112 3.27 1.89 -15.36
C ALA A 112 4.03 1.12 -16.46
N LYS A 113 4.95 0.22 -16.08
CA LYS A 113 5.63 -0.68 -17.02
C LYS A 113 4.66 -1.67 -17.67
N GLN A 114 3.84 -2.34 -16.87
CA GLN A 114 2.84 -3.30 -17.38
C GLN A 114 1.84 -2.65 -18.33
N TYR A 115 1.44 -1.42 -18.07
CA TYR A 115 0.52 -0.69 -18.95
C TYR A 115 1.19 -0.29 -20.27
N ALA A 116 2.48 0.09 -20.25
CA ALA A 116 3.24 0.35 -21.47
C ALA A 116 3.43 -0.92 -22.31
N GLU A 117 3.72 -2.05 -21.68
CA GLU A 117 3.80 -3.37 -22.32
C GLU A 117 2.46 -3.75 -22.97
N TYR A 118 1.35 -3.63 -22.23
CA TYR A 118 0.00 -3.84 -22.76
C TYR A 118 -0.30 -2.97 -23.99
N CYS A 119 0.08 -1.68 -23.97
CA CYS A 119 -0.09 -0.80 -25.13
C CYS A 119 0.72 -1.29 -26.34
N SER A 120 1.96 -1.75 -26.12
CA SER A 120 2.82 -2.30 -27.17
C SER A 120 2.26 -3.58 -27.76
N GLU A 121 1.82 -4.52 -26.92
CA GLU A 121 1.17 -5.76 -27.34
C GLU A 121 -0.09 -5.49 -28.18
N CYS A 122 -0.91 -4.51 -27.78
CA CYS A 122 -2.07 -4.09 -28.56
C CYS A 122 -1.68 -3.56 -29.94
N GLY A 123 -0.61 -2.77 -30.01
CA GLY A 123 -0.07 -2.26 -31.27
C GLY A 123 0.42 -3.37 -32.20
N GLN A 124 1.21 -4.31 -31.67
CA GLN A 124 1.72 -5.45 -32.42
C GLN A 124 0.59 -6.36 -32.93
N ALA A 125 -0.39 -6.66 -32.09
CA ALA A 125 -1.55 -7.45 -32.46
C ALA A 125 -2.42 -6.73 -33.51
N ALA A 126 -2.56 -5.40 -33.42
CA ALA A 126 -3.27 -4.61 -34.42
C ALA A 126 -2.57 -4.67 -35.79
N THR A 127 -1.24 -4.57 -35.82
CA THR A 127 -0.45 -4.72 -37.05
C THR A 127 -0.57 -6.12 -37.63
N ALA A 128 -0.46 -7.17 -36.80
CA ALA A 128 -0.53 -8.56 -37.25
C ALA A 128 -1.91 -8.92 -37.84
N LEU A 129 -2.99 -8.36 -37.28
CA LEU A 129 -4.36 -8.62 -37.72
C LEU A 129 -4.85 -7.65 -38.81
N GLY A 130 -4.08 -6.61 -39.15
CA GLY A 130 -4.53 -5.55 -40.03
C GLY A 130 -5.77 -4.80 -39.51
N ALA A 131 -6.01 -4.82 -38.20
CA ALA A 131 -7.23 -4.32 -37.56
C ALA A 131 -6.89 -3.42 -36.37
N ARG A 132 -7.76 -2.43 -36.07
CA ARG A 132 -7.57 -1.58 -34.90
C ARG A 132 -7.99 -2.31 -33.62
N ILE A 133 -7.05 -2.54 -32.70
CA ILE A 133 -7.36 -3.03 -31.36
C ILE A 133 -7.54 -1.83 -30.42
N GLY A 134 -8.67 -1.77 -29.72
CA GLY A 134 -8.94 -0.71 -28.75
C GLY A 134 -8.08 -0.89 -27.49
N ILE A 135 -7.29 0.14 -27.16
CA ILE A 135 -6.53 0.20 -25.90
C ILE A 135 -7.46 0.70 -24.80
N ARG A 136 -7.53 -0.04 -23.70
CA ARG A 136 -8.33 0.37 -22.53
C ARG A 136 -7.72 1.64 -21.90
N PRO A 137 -8.49 2.71 -21.63
CA PRO A 137 -7.95 3.92 -21.01
C PRO A 137 -7.38 3.65 -19.62
N ILE A 138 -6.21 4.24 -19.32
CA ILE A 138 -5.44 3.96 -18.10
C ILE A 138 -6.24 4.17 -16.81
N GLY A 139 -7.10 5.20 -16.74
CA GLY A 139 -7.92 5.48 -15.55
C GLY A 139 -8.98 4.41 -15.27
N THR A 140 -9.29 3.55 -16.25
CA THR A 140 -10.22 2.41 -16.08
C THR A 140 -9.50 1.12 -15.67
N CYS A 141 -8.17 1.11 -15.78
CA CYS A 141 -7.32 0.02 -15.28
C CYS A 141 -7.03 0.14 -13.78
N VAL A 142 -7.44 1.25 -13.15
CA VAL A 142 -7.24 1.50 -11.72
C VAL A 142 -8.47 1.05 -10.91
N GLU A 143 -8.25 0.24 -9.88
CA GLU A 143 -9.31 -0.22 -8.98
C GLU A 143 -9.90 0.93 -8.15
N ALA A 144 -11.21 0.91 -7.91
CA ALA A 144 -11.96 2.03 -7.33
C ALA A 144 -11.33 2.60 -6.05
N LYS A 145 -10.91 1.73 -5.12
CA LYS A 145 -10.28 2.17 -3.86
C LYS A 145 -8.94 2.89 -4.10
N ALA A 146 -8.07 2.30 -4.93
CA ALA A 146 -6.78 2.90 -5.28
C ALA A 146 -6.97 4.18 -6.11
N LYS A 147 -8.01 4.22 -6.95
CA LYS A 147 -8.37 5.37 -7.78
C LYS A 147 -8.78 6.57 -6.92
N ALA A 148 -9.72 6.35 -6.00
CA ALA A 148 -10.20 7.37 -5.07
C ALA A 148 -9.06 7.90 -4.20
N PHE A 149 -8.25 6.99 -3.65
CA PHE A 149 -7.09 7.36 -2.85
C PHE A 149 -6.09 8.21 -3.65
N ALA A 150 -5.71 7.76 -4.85
CA ALA A 150 -4.71 8.45 -5.65
C ALA A 150 -5.18 9.83 -6.13
N ALA A 151 -6.44 9.94 -6.57
CA ALA A 151 -7.01 11.21 -7.01
C ALA A 151 -7.02 12.24 -5.87
N MET A 152 -7.49 11.83 -4.68
CA MET A 152 -7.56 12.73 -3.53
C MET A 152 -6.17 13.08 -2.99
N MET A 153 -5.32 12.08 -2.74
CA MET A 153 -4.05 12.27 -2.02
C MET A 153 -2.93 12.83 -2.89
N HIS A 154 -2.93 12.56 -4.20
CA HIS A 154 -1.85 12.96 -5.09
C HIS A 154 -2.25 14.01 -6.12
N MET A 155 -3.54 14.19 -6.39
CA MET A 155 -4.02 15.15 -7.39
C MET A 155 -4.97 16.20 -6.79
N GLY A 156 -5.40 16.04 -5.54
CA GLY A 156 -6.32 16.97 -4.88
C GLY A 156 -7.72 17.04 -5.53
N LYS A 157 -8.15 15.99 -6.25
CA LYS A 157 -9.38 15.97 -7.05
C LYS A 157 -10.26 14.76 -6.72
N ASP A 158 -11.53 14.82 -7.10
CA ASP A 158 -12.36 13.62 -7.12
C ASP A 158 -11.93 12.67 -8.25
N ALA A 159 -12.03 11.36 -8.03
CA ALA A 159 -11.61 10.36 -9.00
C ALA A 159 -12.37 10.42 -10.34
N ALA A 160 -13.59 10.99 -10.37
CA ALA A 160 -14.36 11.20 -11.58
C ALA A 160 -13.87 12.39 -12.41
N GLU A 161 -13.22 13.37 -11.77
CA GLU A 161 -12.74 14.60 -12.40
C GLU A 161 -11.35 14.45 -13.04
N VAL A 162 -10.61 13.40 -12.66
CA VAL A 162 -9.26 13.14 -13.19
C VAL A 162 -9.33 12.55 -14.60
N SER A 163 -8.77 13.28 -15.56
CA SER A 163 -8.68 12.88 -16.97
C SER A 163 -7.67 11.72 -17.18
N ASN A 164 -7.80 11.00 -18.29
CA ASN A 164 -6.81 9.96 -18.63
C ASN A 164 -5.41 10.53 -18.88
N ALA A 165 -5.28 11.80 -19.28
CA ALA A 165 -3.99 12.46 -19.44
C ALA A 165 -3.32 12.66 -18.08
N GLU A 166 -4.06 13.10 -17.07
CA GLU A 166 -3.55 13.25 -15.68
C GLU A 166 -3.18 11.90 -15.06
N TRP A 167 -3.99 10.87 -15.29
CA TRP A 167 -3.63 9.51 -14.88
C TRP A 167 -2.32 9.06 -15.54
N THR A 168 -2.14 9.33 -16.83
CA THR A 168 -0.91 9.01 -17.56
C THR A 168 0.28 9.74 -16.96
N ALA A 169 0.16 11.05 -16.71
CA ALA A 169 1.21 11.86 -16.09
C ALA A 169 1.59 11.33 -14.69
N TYR A 170 0.60 10.93 -13.88
CA TYR A 170 0.81 10.38 -12.54
C TYR A 170 1.57 9.06 -12.54
N PHE A 171 1.26 8.15 -13.45
CA PHE A 171 2.00 6.88 -13.58
C PHE A 171 3.37 7.07 -14.24
N GLN A 172 3.51 8.00 -15.19
CA GLN A 172 4.80 8.35 -15.79
C GLN A 172 5.75 9.01 -14.78
N TYR A 173 5.23 9.87 -13.91
CA TYR A 173 6.01 10.44 -12.81
C TYR A 173 6.67 9.35 -11.97
N ALA A 174 5.97 8.24 -11.73
CA ALA A 174 6.53 7.10 -10.99
C ALA A 174 7.79 6.54 -11.66
N LEU A 175 7.80 6.41 -12.99
CA LEU A 175 8.94 5.89 -13.75
C LEU A 175 10.15 6.83 -13.70
N ASN A 176 9.88 8.13 -13.75
CA ASN A 176 10.91 9.18 -13.74
C ASN A 176 11.37 9.55 -12.33
N TYR A 177 10.65 9.11 -11.30
CA TYR A 177 10.97 9.41 -9.91
C TYR A 177 12.08 8.48 -9.41
N HIS A 178 13.27 9.07 -9.24
CA HIS A 178 14.45 8.40 -8.70
C HIS A 178 14.54 8.46 -7.17
N GLY A 179 13.55 9.03 -6.47
CA GLY A 179 13.64 9.33 -5.05
C GLY A 179 14.50 10.56 -4.79
N PRO A 180 14.33 11.26 -3.65
CA PRO A 180 15.43 12.04 -3.12
C PRO A 180 16.59 11.07 -2.85
N ASP A 181 17.81 11.48 -3.18
CA ASP A 181 19.01 10.75 -2.78
C ASP A 181 19.09 10.78 -1.25
N PHE A 182 18.56 9.73 -0.61
CA PHE A 182 18.66 9.59 0.83
C PHE A 182 20.12 9.33 1.26
N GLY A 183 21.05 9.09 0.34
CA GLY A 183 22.47 8.98 0.63
C GLY A 183 23.01 10.28 1.23
N ASP A 184 22.60 11.44 0.71
CA ASP A 184 22.97 12.75 1.27
C ASP A 184 22.34 12.98 2.65
N LEU A 185 21.09 12.55 2.83
CA LEU A 185 20.39 12.67 4.11
C LEU A 185 20.99 11.73 5.16
N GLU A 186 21.28 10.49 4.79
CA GLU A 186 21.94 9.48 5.61
C GLU A 186 23.36 9.93 5.98
N ALA A 187 24.12 10.46 5.03
CA ALA A 187 25.43 11.06 5.28
C ALA A 187 25.34 12.25 6.24
N LYS A 188 24.35 13.13 6.08
CA LYS A 188 24.11 14.26 7.00
C LYS A 188 23.69 13.80 8.40
N ILE A 189 22.82 12.80 8.52
CA ILE A 189 22.41 12.24 9.82
C ILE A 189 23.62 11.60 10.49
N LYS A 190 24.39 10.77 9.79
CA LYS A 190 25.59 10.14 10.33
C LYS A 190 26.68 11.16 10.71
N SER A 191 26.77 12.29 10.00
CA SER A 191 27.74 13.35 10.30
C SER A 191 27.30 14.30 11.43
N GLN A 192 26.01 14.60 11.56
CA GLN A 192 25.51 15.59 12.52
C GLN A 192 24.94 14.96 13.80
N VAL A 193 24.47 13.72 13.74
CA VAL A 193 23.83 13.02 14.86
C VAL A 193 24.76 11.90 15.33
N VAL A 194 25.79 12.30 16.08
CA VAL A 194 26.82 11.40 16.61
C VAL A 194 26.60 11.23 18.12
N MET A 195 26.75 9.99 18.60
CA MET A 195 26.74 9.72 20.05
C MET A 195 27.94 10.41 20.71
N SER A 196 27.69 11.10 21.82
CA SER A 196 28.75 11.81 22.55
C SER A 196 29.64 10.81 23.29
N GLU A 197 30.88 10.63 22.83
CA GLU A 197 31.88 9.77 23.52
C GLU A 197 32.28 10.29 24.91
N LYS A 198 31.96 11.56 25.22
CA LYS A 198 32.31 12.20 26.48
C LYS A 198 31.28 11.97 27.58
N GLU A 199 30.12 11.42 27.24
CA GLU A 199 29.00 11.21 28.16
C GLU A 199 29.07 9.78 28.71
N LEU A 200 29.48 9.67 29.99
CA LEU A 200 29.68 8.38 30.67
C LEU A 200 28.36 7.68 31.05
N ASP A 201 27.25 8.43 31.06
CA ASP A 201 25.91 7.92 31.30
C ASP A 201 25.27 7.50 29.96
N ALA A 202 25.11 6.19 29.79
CA ALA A 202 24.59 5.60 28.56
C ALA A 202 23.14 6.01 28.27
N ASP A 203 22.32 6.19 29.31
CA ASP A 203 20.91 6.54 29.15
C ASP A 203 20.78 8.01 28.72
N ARG A 204 21.55 8.91 29.34
CA ARG A 204 21.59 10.32 28.93
C ARG A 204 22.17 10.49 27.51
N CYS A 205 23.20 9.72 27.17
CA CYS A 205 23.79 9.71 25.83
C CYS A 205 22.77 9.25 24.77
N TYR A 206 22.00 8.21 25.08
CA TYR A 206 20.94 7.72 24.20
C TYR A 206 19.79 8.73 24.05
N ASP A 207 19.29 9.29 25.16
CA ASP A 207 18.20 10.28 25.14
C ASP A 207 18.58 11.51 24.31
N LYS A 208 19.81 12.00 24.47
CA LYS A 208 20.34 13.13 23.69
C LYS A 208 20.45 12.78 22.21
N TRP A 209 20.99 11.61 21.89
CA TRP A 209 21.13 11.16 20.50
C TRP A 209 19.77 11.00 19.81
N VAL A 210 18.79 10.41 20.48
CA VAL A 210 17.41 10.26 20.00
C VAL A 210 16.78 11.62 19.77
N TYR A 211 16.95 12.57 20.69
CA TYR A 211 16.43 13.94 20.54
C TYR A 211 17.05 14.66 19.33
N ASP A 212 18.37 14.57 19.16
CA ASP A 212 19.09 15.17 18.04
C ASP A 212 18.66 14.54 16.70
N TYR A 213 18.45 13.22 16.67
CA TYR A 213 17.90 12.51 15.50
C TYR A 213 16.50 13.01 15.13
N TRP A 214 15.57 13.04 16.10
CA TRP A 214 14.20 13.44 15.86
C TRP A 214 14.08 14.92 15.47
N SER A 215 14.87 15.79 16.09
CA SER A 215 14.88 17.22 15.75
C SER A 215 15.38 17.45 14.32
N PHE A 216 16.44 16.75 13.90
CA PHE A 216 16.98 16.83 12.54
C PHE A 216 15.99 16.31 11.49
N VAL A 217 15.38 15.14 11.72
CA VAL A 217 14.36 14.56 10.82
C VAL A 217 13.13 15.47 10.72
N THR A 218 12.72 16.07 11.83
CA THR A 218 11.59 17.01 11.86
C THR A 218 11.91 18.30 11.10
N LEU A 219 13.13 18.80 11.21
CA LEU A 219 13.59 19.97 10.46
C LEU A 219 13.63 19.68 8.95
N GLN A 220 14.19 18.54 8.55
CA GLN A 220 14.22 18.13 7.14
C GLN A 220 12.81 17.94 6.57
N ARG A 221 11.87 17.40 7.36
CA ARG A 221 10.46 17.31 6.97
C ARG A 221 9.82 18.69 6.76
N LYS A 222 10.11 19.66 7.64
CA LYS A 222 9.62 21.03 7.49
C LYS A 222 10.17 21.68 6.23
N LEU A 223 11.48 21.60 6.01
CA LEU A 223 12.14 22.10 4.80
C LEU A 223 11.58 21.43 3.55
N TRP A 224 11.33 20.12 3.57
CA TRP A 224 10.74 19.41 2.44
C TRP A 224 9.32 19.93 2.12
N ASN A 225 8.49 20.17 3.14
CA ASN A 225 7.16 20.74 2.94
C ASN A 225 7.23 22.19 2.42
N GLU A 226 8.15 23.00 2.93
CA GLU A 226 8.30 24.41 2.55
C GLU A 226 8.88 24.59 1.13
N TYR A 227 9.81 23.73 0.72
CA TYR A 227 10.49 23.83 -0.59
C TYR A 227 9.90 22.94 -1.70
N MET A 228 9.07 21.92 -1.41
CA MET A 228 8.42 21.10 -2.45
C MET A 228 6.90 21.29 -2.59
N LEU A 229 6.16 21.81 -1.59
CA LEU A 229 4.70 21.95 -1.69
C LEU A 229 4.22 23.35 -2.10
N GLU A 230 5.05 24.39 -1.99
CA GLU A 230 4.66 25.74 -2.40
C GLU A 230 4.63 26.05 -3.92
N PRO A 231 5.29 25.30 -4.85
CA PRO A 231 5.12 25.60 -6.27
C PRO A 231 3.77 25.16 -6.86
N LEU A 232 2.94 24.38 -6.14
CA LEU A 232 1.69 23.83 -6.69
C LEU A 232 0.44 24.64 -6.34
N ILE A 233 0.57 25.79 -5.67
CA ILE A 233 -0.56 26.72 -5.40
C ILE A 233 -0.54 27.95 -6.32
N TYR A 234 0.50 28.12 -7.15
CA TYR A 234 0.54 29.13 -8.20
C TYR A 234 1.05 28.54 -9.52
N ASN A 235 0.14 27.89 -10.27
CA ASN A 235 -0.04 27.99 -11.73
C ASN A 235 -1.24 27.13 -12.16
#